data_AF-A0A3A8E821-F1
#
_entry.id   AF-A0A3A8E821-F1
#
_cell.length_a   1.000
_cell.length_b   1.000
_cell.length_c   1.000
_cell.angle_alpha   90.00
_cell.angle_beta   90.00
_cell.angle_gamma   90.00
#
_symmetry.space_group_name_H-M   'P 1'
#
loop_
_entity.id
_entity.type
_entity.pdbx_description
1 polymer ?
#
loop_
_entity_poly.entity_id
_entity_poly.type
_entity_poly.pdbx_seq_one_letter_code
_entity_poly.pdbx_strand_id
1 'polypeptide(L)'
;MTKSARHIVLGIHFSLAVLWFYQGLVPKILVQAPDELRIWALQGVTETNAVILMQLSGCAEIIFGLLFLLFRQSQRLHVLNIAGMLGLSALILWLDPQYFLQAFNPFVMNAAMTALSVIAIVLIQEEKQ
;
A
#
# COMPACT_ATOMS: atom_id res chain seq x y z
N MET A 1 -6.78 3.83 -25.60
CA MET A 1 -7.42 2.76 -24.79
C MET A 1 -8.89 2.60 -25.14
N THR A 2 -9.42 1.37 -25.15
CA THR A 2 -10.87 1.16 -25.32
C THR A 2 -11.63 1.76 -24.13
N LYS A 3 -12.91 2.13 -24.33
CA LYS A 3 -13.73 2.65 -23.21
C LYS A 3 -13.76 1.65 -22.04
N SER A 4 -13.83 0.35 -22.30
CA SER A 4 -13.82 -0.69 -21.27
C SER A 4 -12.53 -0.66 -20.44
N ALA A 5 -11.37 -0.72 -21.09
CA ALA A 5 -10.07 -0.72 -20.42
C ALA A 5 -9.85 0.54 -19.57
N ARG A 6 -10.35 1.70 -20.02
CA ARG A 6 -10.31 2.93 -19.22
C ARG A 6 -11.09 2.81 -17.91
N HIS A 7 -12.29 2.24 -17.93
CA HIS A 7 -13.07 2.06 -16.71
C HIS A 7 -12.42 1.05 -15.77
N ILE A 8 -11.77 0.01 -16.31
CA ILE A 8 -11.01 -0.96 -15.51
C ILE A 8 -9.86 -0.27 -14.77
N VAL A 9 -9.03 0.51 -15.49
CA VAL A 9 -7.92 1.26 -14.88
C VAL A 9 -8.41 2.24 -13.80
N LEU A 10 -9.52 2.95 -14.05
CA LEU A 10 -10.13 3.82 -13.05
C LEU A 10 -10.63 3.06 -11.82
N GLY A 11 -11.22 1.88 -12.02
CA GLY A 11 -11.64 1.00 -10.93
C GLY A 11 -10.45 0.53 -10.09
N ILE A 12 -9.33 0.21 -10.75
CA ILE A 12 -8.06 -0.14 -10.07
C ILE A 12 -7.54 1.05 -9.26
N HIS A 13 -7.50 2.26 -9.82
CA HIS A 13 -7.05 3.46 -9.09
C HIS A 13 -7.91 3.77 -7.89
N PHE A 14 -9.23 3.67 -8.03
CA PHE A 14 -10.15 3.84 -6.93
C PHE A 14 -9.90 2.80 -5.83
N SER A 15 -9.75 1.53 -6.22
CA SER A 15 -9.47 0.43 -5.28
C SER A 15 -8.17 0.65 -4.51
N LEU A 16 -7.07 0.98 -5.22
CA LEU A 16 -5.77 1.26 -4.61
C LEU A 16 -5.84 2.49 -3.68
N ALA A 17 -6.55 3.54 -4.08
CA ALA A 17 -6.74 4.72 -3.25
C ALA A 17 -7.47 4.38 -1.94
N VAL A 18 -8.56 3.61 -2.01
CA VAL A 18 -9.31 3.18 -0.82
C VAL A 18 -8.45 2.31 0.09
N LEU A 19 -7.70 1.35 -0.46
CA LEU A 19 -6.86 0.45 0.32
C LEU A 19 -5.75 1.19 1.07
N TRP A 20 -5.00 2.04 0.37
CA TRP A 20 -3.97 2.88 1.00
C TRP A 20 -4.54 3.85 2.01
N PHE A 21 -5.69 4.46 1.71
CA PHE A 21 -6.37 5.36 2.64
C PHE A 21 -6.78 4.62 3.91
N TYR A 22 -7.36 3.42 3.78
CA TYR A 22 -7.78 2.62 4.92
C TYR A 22 -6.59 2.18 5.77
N GLN A 23 -5.53 1.66 5.13
CA GLN A 23 -4.31 1.21 5.81
C GLN A 23 -3.59 2.35 6.52
N GLY A 24 -3.61 3.57 5.97
CA GLY A 24 -3.02 4.73 6.64
C GLY A 24 -3.91 5.31 7.74
N LEU A 25 -5.21 5.37 7.52
CA LEU A 25 -6.12 6.02 8.46
C LEU A 25 -6.44 5.14 9.66
N VAL A 26 -6.94 3.93 9.42
CA VAL A 26 -7.55 3.13 10.48
C VAL A 26 -6.50 2.56 11.43
N PRO A 27 -5.56 1.70 11.00
CA PRO A 27 -4.65 1.09 11.95
C PRO A 27 -3.58 2.06 12.45
N LYS A 28 -3.14 3.05 11.66
CA LYS A 28 -2.02 3.93 12.05
C LYS A 28 -2.42 5.23 12.73
N ILE A 29 -3.50 5.89 12.29
CA ILE A 29 -3.91 7.19 12.85
C ILE A 29 -4.98 7.03 13.93
N LEU A 30 -6.08 6.34 13.60
CA LEU A 30 -7.25 6.25 14.48
C LEU A 30 -7.07 5.24 15.60
N VAL A 31 -6.63 4.02 15.27
CA VAL A 31 -6.56 2.90 16.22
C VAL A 31 -5.20 2.80 16.87
N GLN A 32 -4.13 3.17 16.16
CA GLN A 32 -2.75 3.02 16.63
C GLN A 32 -2.47 1.57 17.04
N ALA A 33 -2.71 0.66 16.09
CA ALA A 33 -2.77 -0.77 16.32
C ALA A 33 -1.48 -1.31 16.98
N PRO A 34 -1.58 -2.19 17.99
CA PRO A 34 -0.41 -2.77 18.66
C PRO A 34 0.57 -3.45 17.69
N ASP A 35 0.05 -4.10 16.64
CA ASP A 35 0.87 -4.75 15.64
C ASP A 35 1.74 -3.75 14.85
N GLU A 36 1.22 -2.57 14.51
CA GLU A 36 1.99 -1.51 13.83
C GLU A 36 3.07 -0.93 14.76
N LEU A 37 2.74 -0.68 16.04
CA LEU A 37 3.70 -0.21 17.04
C LEU A 37 4.80 -1.23 17.30
N ARG A 38 4.47 -2.52 17.29
CA ARG A 38 5.42 -3.62 17.46
C ARG A 38 6.48 -3.62 16.36
N ILE A 39 6.11 -3.33 15.11
CA ILE A 39 7.08 -3.22 14.00
C ILE A 39 8.09 -2.09 14.25
N TRP A 40 7.67 -0.96 14.81
CA TRP A 40 8.59 0.12 15.20
C TRP A 40 9.46 -0.26 16.40
N ALA A 41 8.89 -0.94 17.39
CA ALA A 41 9.64 -1.41 18.57
C ALA A 41 10.74 -2.44 18.19
N LEU A 42 10.45 -3.35 17.24
CA LEU A 42 11.43 -4.31 16.72
C LEU A 42 12.62 -3.64 16.01
N GLN A 43 12.48 -2.38 15.59
CA GLN A 43 13.55 -1.57 15.02
C GLN A 43 14.30 -0.74 16.08
N GLY A 44 13.99 -0.92 17.36
CA GLY A 44 14.63 -0.21 18.48
C GLY A 44 14.10 1.21 18.71
N VAL A 45 12.94 1.55 18.14
CA VAL A 45 12.32 2.87 18.33
C VAL A 45 11.61 2.93 19.68
N THR A 46 11.79 4.05 20.41
CA THR A 46 11.09 4.29 21.68
C THR A 46 9.58 4.45 21.45
N GLU A 47 8.76 4.10 22.44
CA GLU A 47 7.31 4.12 22.31
C GLU A 47 6.75 5.47 21.83
N THR A 48 7.20 6.58 22.43
CA THR A 48 6.78 7.93 22.03
C THR A 48 7.11 8.23 20.56
N ASN A 49 8.30 7.84 20.10
CA ASN A 49 8.73 8.06 18.72
C ASN A 49 8.02 7.10 17.76
N ALA A 50 7.73 5.88 18.20
CA ALA A 50 7.01 4.87 17.42
C ALA A 50 5.60 5.36 17.06
N VAL A 51 4.88 5.96 18.01
CA VAL A 51 3.56 6.56 17.74
C VAL A 51 3.64 7.66 16.69
N ILE A 52 4.61 8.58 16.82
CA ILE A 52 4.79 9.69 15.88
C ILE A 52 5.14 9.17 14.48
N LEU A 53 6.13 8.29 14.37
CA LEU A 53 6.58 7.74 13.10
C LEU A 53 5.49 6.89 12.43
N MET A 54 4.73 6.12 13.22
CA MET A 54 3.56 5.39 12.74
C MET A 54 2.51 6.35 12.16
N GLN A 55 2.12 7.40 12.87
CA GLN A 55 1.16 8.39 12.36
C GLN A 55 1.67 9.09 11.10
N LEU A 56 2.95 9.46 11.06
CA LEU A 56 3.58 10.04 9.86
C LEU A 56 3.54 9.06 8.68
N SER A 57 3.82 7.77 8.91
CA SER A 57 3.68 6.76 7.87
C SER A 57 2.22 6.63 7.41
N GLY A 58 1.24 6.69 8.31
CA GLY A 58 -0.18 6.66 7.95
C GLY A 58 -0.60 7.86 7.11
N CYS A 59 -0.10 9.06 7.42
CA CYS A 59 -0.29 10.24 6.58
C CYS A 59 0.32 10.04 5.18
N ALA A 60 1.53 9.48 5.09
CA ALA A 60 2.18 9.19 3.81
C ALA A 60 1.38 8.18 2.97
N GLU A 61 0.84 7.14 3.60
CA GLU A 61 -0.03 6.15 2.96
C GLU A 61 -1.31 6.78 2.41
N ILE A 62 -1.99 7.61 3.19
CA ILE A 62 -3.19 8.34 2.74
C ILE A 62 -2.87 9.23 1.54
N ILE A 63 -1.80 10.02 1.63
CA ILE A 63 -1.37 10.91 0.54
C ILE A 63 -1.09 10.07 -0.71
N PHE A 64 -0.33 8.98 -0.57
CA PHE A 64 0.00 8.10 -1.69
C PHE A 64 -1.23 7.48 -2.34
N GLY A 65 -2.21 7.04 -1.54
CA GLY A 65 -3.51 6.59 -2.04
C GLY A 65 -4.25 7.66 -2.84
N LEU A 66 -4.29 8.89 -2.35
CA LEU A 66 -4.95 10.01 -3.05
C LEU A 66 -4.26 10.38 -4.37
N LEU A 67 -2.95 10.16 -4.51
CA LEU A 67 -2.23 10.38 -5.77
C LEU A 67 -2.79 9.52 -6.92
N PHE A 68 -3.30 8.31 -6.64
CA PHE A 68 -3.95 7.48 -7.66
C PHE A 68 -5.23 8.12 -8.23
N LEU A 69 -5.95 8.91 -7.43
CA LEU A 69 -7.15 9.60 -7.90
C LEU A 69 -6.81 10.83 -8.76
N LEU A 70 -5.67 11.47 -8.48
CA LEU A 70 -5.17 12.65 -9.18
C LEU A 70 -4.48 12.29 -10.50
N PHE A 71 -3.66 11.24 -10.53
CA PHE A 71 -2.80 10.90 -11.67
C PHE A 71 -3.22 9.59 -12.37
N ARG A 72 -4.38 9.63 -13.02
CA ARG A 72 -5.13 8.49 -13.60
C ARG A 72 -4.47 7.69 -14.74
N GLN A 73 -3.26 8.00 -15.16
CA GLN A 73 -2.50 7.22 -16.16
C GLN A 73 -1.02 7.08 -15.79
N SER A 74 -0.66 7.35 -14.53
CA SER A 74 0.75 7.33 -14.11
C SER A 74 1.24 5.89 -13.89
N GLN A 75 2.00 5.38 -14.86
CA GLN A 75 2.75 4.11 -14.70
C GLN A 75 3.73 4.18 -13.52
N ARG A 76 4.30 5.36 -13.25
CA ARG A 76 5.26 5.55 -12.15
C ARG A 76 4.63 5.29 -10.79
N LEU A 77 3.36 5.69 -10.58
CA LEU A 77 2.66 5.41 -9.32
C LEU A 77 2.45 3.91 -9.12
N HIS A 78 2.15 3.16 -10.18
CA HIS A 78 2.02 1.71 -10.08
C HIS A 78 3.33 1.01 -9.76
N VAL A 79 4.45 1.45 -10.36
CA VAL A 79 5.78 0.94 -10.04
C VAL A 79 6.15 1.24 -8.59
N LEU A 80 5.90 2.46 -8.10
CA LEU A 80 6.09 2.83 -6.69
C LEU A 80 5.22 1.99 -5.76
N ASN A 81 3.97 1.71 -6.14
CA ASN A 81 3.08 0.85 -5.35
C ASN A 81 3.63 -0.57 -5.26
N ILE A 82 4.07 -1.16 -6.38
CA ILE A 82 4.68 -2.49 -6.40
C ILE A 82 5.93 -2.52 -5.51
N ALA A 83 6.82 -1.53 -5.65
CA ALA A 83 8.02 -1.43 -4.82
C ALA A 83 7.67 -1.29 -3.33
N GLY A 84 6.65 -0.50 -2.99
CA GLY A 84 6.15 -0.33 -1.64
C GLY A 84 5.60 -1.63 -1.05
N MET A 85 4.73 -2.34 -1.78
CA MET A 85 4.15 -3.61 -1.35
C MET A 85 5.20 -4.70 -1.12
N LEU A 86 6.18 -4.80 -2.03
CA LEU A 86 7.29 -5.73 -1.89
C LEU A 86 8.21 -5.33 -0.73
N GLY A 87 8.53 -4.04 -0.60
CA GLY A 87 9.36 -3.50 0.47
C GLY A 87 8.76 -3.71 1.86
N LEU A 88 7.46 -3.41 2.02
CA LEU A 88 6.74 -3.67 3.27
C LEU A 88 6.70 -5.16 3.59
N SER A 89 6.46 -6.02 2.59
CA SER A 89 6.46 -7.48 2.80
C SER A 89 7.85 -7.99 3.21
N ALA A 90 8.91 -7.49 2.58
CA ALA A 90 10.29 -7.84 2.92
C ALA A 90 10.67 -7.34 4.32
N LEU A 91 10.22 -6.15 4.71
CA LEU A 91 10.42 -5.60 6.06
C LEU A 91 9.79 -6.49 7.13
N ILE A 92 8.53 -6.91 6.92
CA ILE A 92 7.84 -7.81 7.85
C ILE A 92 8.54 -9.18 7.87
N LEU A 93 8.93 -9.71 6.72
CA LEU A 93 9.65 -10.99 6.66
C LEU A 93 10.97 -10.95 7.46
N TRP A 94 11.65 -9.81 7.44
CA TRP A 94 12.91 -9.62 8.17
C TRP A 94 12.70 -9.45 9.67
N LEU A 95 11.73 -8.63 10.07
CA LEU A 95 11.50 -8.28 11.48
C LEU A 95 10.69 -9.33 12.24
N ASP A 96 9.66 -9.88 11.62
CA ASP A 96 8.80 -10.90 12.22
C ASP A 96 8.22 -11.86 11.16
N PRO A 97 9.01 -12.85 10.73
CA PRO A 97 8.57 -13.84 9.75
C PRO A 97 7.33 -14.63 10.20
N GLN A 98 7.12 -14.80 11.51
CA GLN A 98 5.97 -15.54 12.03
C GLN A 98 4.66 -14.80 11.79
N TYR A 99 4.69 -13.48 11.54
CA TYR A 99 3.48 -12.72 11.24
C TYR A 99 2.79 -13.22 9.96
N PHE A 100 3.54 -13.76 8.99
CA PHE A 100 2.97 -14.36 7.77
C PHE A 100 2.32 -15.73 7.99
N LEU A 101 2.52 -16.37 9.14
CA LEU A 101 1.85 -17.62 9.47
C LEU A 101 0.46 -17.38 10.09
N GLN A 102 0.12 -16.13 10.43
CA GLN A 102 -1.20 -15.79 10.94
C GLN A 102 -2.26 -15.87 9.85
N ALA A 103 -3.49 -16.22 10.24
CA ALA A 103 -4.63 -16.34 9.32
C ALA A 103 -4.96 -15.03 8.60
N PHE A 104 -4.74 -13.90 9.28
CA PHE A 104 -4.86 -12.56 8.72
C PHE A 104 -3.49 -11.89 8.76
N ASN A 105 -2.82 -11.87 7.61
CA ASN A 105 -1.47 -11.34 7.48
C ASN A 105 -1.38 -10.35 6.30
N PRO A 106 -0.38 -9.46 6.29
CA PRO A 106 -0.30 -8.41 5.27
C PRO A 106 0.11 -8.92 3.88
N PHE A 107 0.58 -10.17 3.75
CA PHE A 107 1.03 -10.71 2.46
C PHE A 107 -0.11 -10.76 1.44
N VAL A 108 -1.29 -11.22 1.88
CA VAL A 108 -2.46 -11.36 0.99
C VAL A 108 -2.85 -10.01 0.39
N MET A 109 -2.90 -8.96 1.22
CA MET A 109 -3.23 -7.60 0.78
C MET A 109 -2.15 -7.03 -0.15
N ASN A 110 -0.88 -7.14 0.23
CA ASN A 110 0.23 -6.61 -0.56
C ASN A 110 0.34 -7.29 -1.93
N ALA A 111 0.10 -8.61 -2.00
CA ALA A 111 0.08 -9.36 -3.26
C ALA A 111 -1.09 -8.91 -4.14
N ALA A 112 -2.28 -8.72 -3.58
CA ALA A 112 -3.45 -8.24 -4.31
C ALA A 112 -3.23 -6.83 -4.89
N MET A 113 -2.72 -5.89 -4.09
CA MET A 113 -2.41 -4.53 -4.54
C MET A 113 -1.31 -4.50 -5.60
N THR A 114 -0.31 -5.39 -5.49
CA THR A 114 0.73 -5.59 -6.50
C THR A 114 0.13 -6.06 -7.83
N ALA A 115 -0.73 -7.08 -7.79
CA ALA A 115 -1.40 -7.61 -8.98
C ALA A 115 -2.26 -6.55 -9.69
N LEU A 116 -3.03 -5.77 -8.93
CA LEU A 116 -3.80 -4.63 -9.46
C LEU A 116 -2.90 -3.63 -10.20
N SER A 117 -1.74 -3.29 -9.64
CA SER A 117 -0.78 -2.42 -10.30
C SER A 117 -0.20 -3.02 -11.58
N VAL A 118 0.14 -4.31 -11.59
CA VAL A 118 0.65 -4.98 -12.80
C VAL A 118 -0.39 -4.95 -13.91
N ILE A 119 -1.65 -5.29 -13.61
CA ILE A 119 -2.75 -5.25 -14.59
C ILE A 119 -2.94 -3.83 -15.14
N ALA A 120 -2.93 -2.81 -14.28
CA ALA A 120 -3.06 -1.43 -14.73
C ALA A 120 -1.89 -0.99 -15.64
N ILE A 121 -0.65 -1.39 -15.32
CA ILE A 121 0.51 -1.08 -16.16
C ILE A 121 0.34 -1.67 -17.56
N VAL A 122 -0.06 -2.95 -17.66
CA VAL A 122 -0.29 -3.63 -18.95
C VAL A 122 -1.32 -2.86 -19.77
N LEU A 123 -2.48 -2.55 -19.20
CA LEU A 123 -3.56 -1.81 -19.89
C LEU A 123 -3.11 -0.41 -20.33
N ILE A 124 -2.30 0.28 -19.54
CA ILE A 124 -1.77 1.61 -19.90
C ILE A 124 -0.69 1.50 -20.98
N GLN A 125 0.09 0.41 -21.03
CA GLN A 125 1.09 0.19 -22.09
C GLN A 125 0.44 -0.13 -23.43
N GLU A 126 -0.61 -0.95 -23.45
CA GLU A 126 -1.39 -1.27 -24.66
C GLU A 126 -2.04 -0.01 -25.28
N GLU A 127 -2.31 1.03 -24.50
CA GLU A 127 -2.80 2.32 -25.03
C GLU A 127 -1.72 3.12 -25.77
N LYS A 128 -0.45 2.94 -25.42
CA LYS A 128 0.67 3.71 -25.98
C LYS A 128 1.23 3.10 -27.27
N GLN A 129 0.85 1.86 -27.59
CA GLN A 129 1.19 1.17 -28.83
C GLN A 129 0.15 1.48 -29.91
#